data_AF-A0A2A4ZKL2-F1
#
_entry.id   AF-A0A2A4ZKL2-F1
#
_cell.length_a   1.000
_cell.length_b   1.000
_cell.length_c   1.000
_cell.angle_alpha   90.00
_cell.angle_beta   90.00
_cell.angle_gamma   90.00
#
_symmetry.space_group_name_H-M   'P 1'
#
loop_
_entity.id
_entity.type
_entity.pdbx_description
1 polymer ?
#
loop_
_entity_poly.entity_id
_entity_poly.type
_entity_poly.pdbx_seq_one_letter_code
_entity_poly.pdbx_strand_id
1 'polypeptide(L)'
;MLTEISTGLFGQQHSTALTASHGDTSFTISSDRPTTLAFVNLNNGQATYTFYDKNSAGRRLAVSDLPAISATDRAPFWRHFAGL
;
A
#
# COMPACT_ATOMS: atom_id res chain seq x y z
N MET A 1 2.47 0.75 -7.93
CA MET A 1 2.08 1.31 -6.61
C MET A 1 3.28 1.23 -5.69
N LEU A 2 3.67 2.34 -5.02
CA LEU A 2 4.74 2.31 -4.01
C LEU A 2 4.08 2.14 -2.63
N THR A 3 4.31 0.98 -2.01
CA THR A 3 3.78 0.65 -0.69
C THR A 3 4.63 -0.44 -0.06
N GLU A 4 4.47 -0.65 1.25
CA GLU A 4 5.04 -1.80 1.94
C GLU A 4 3.92 -2.85 2.18
N ILE A 5 4.18 -4.11 1.85
CA ILE A 5 3.25 -5.24 2.05
C ILE A 5 3.90 -6.26 2.99
N SER A 6 3.12 -6.71 3.98
CA SER A 6 3.54 -7.76 4.90
C SER A 6 3.79 -9.09 4.18
N THR A 7 4.77 -9.87 4.64
CA THR A 7 4.95 -11.27 4.23
C THR A 7 3.94 -12.21 4.91
N GLY A 8 3.24 -11.74 5.94
CA GLY A 8 2.21 -12.49 6.66
C GLY A 8 0.90 -12.67 5.90
N LEU A 9 -0.03 -13.44 6.49
CA LEU A 9 -1.28 -13.89 5.86
C LEU A 9 -2.05 -12.77 5.13
N PHE A 10 -2.31 -11.66 5.80
CA PHE A 10 -3.09 -10.55 5.21
C PHE A 10 -2.33 -9.81 4.12
N GLY A 11 -1.00 -9.74 4.20
CA GLY A 11 -0.19 -9.14 3.13
C GLY A 11 -0.16 -10.01 1.87
N GLN A 12 -0.09 -11.33 2.02
CA GLN A 12 -0.24 -12.28 0.90
C GLN A 12 -1.60 -12.13 0.21
N GLN A 13 -2.70 -12.10 0.98
CA GLN A 13 -4.04 -11.87 0.44
C GLN A 13 -4.14 -10.56 -0.36
N HIS A 14 -3.53 -9.49 0.16
CA HIS A 14 -3.51 -8.20 -0.51
C HIS A 14 -2.69 -8.24 -1.81
N SER A 15 -1.51 -8.87 -1.79
CA SER A 15 -0.68 -9.06 -2.98
C SER A 15 -1.41 -9.85 -4.07
N THR A 16 -2.08 -10.95 -3.70
CA THR A 16 -2.85 -11.76 -4.66
C THR A 16 -3.97 -10.94 -5.32
N ALA A 17 -4.72 -10.17 -4.54
CA ALA A 17 -5.81 -9.34 -5.06
C ALA A 17 -5.30 -8.22 -5.99
N LEU A 18 -4.15 -7.62 -5.67
CA LEU A 18 -3.51 -6.60 -6.51
C LEU A 18 -3.05 -7.20 -7.84
N THR A 19 -2.37 -8.35 -7.81
CA THR A 19 -1.94 -9.05 -9.04
C THR A 19 -3.12 -9.46 -9.91
N ALA A 20 -4.19 -10.01 -9.32
CA ALA A 20 -5.40 -10.38 -10.05
C ALA A 20 -6.08 -9.17 -10.72
N SER A 21 -5.92 -7.99 -10.13
CA SER A 21 -6.46 -6.73 -10.66
C SER A 21 -5.52 -6.02 -11.64
N HIS A 22 -4.46 -6.70 -12.11
CA HIS A 22 -3.41 -6.14 -12.98
C HIS A 22 -2.68 -4.92 -12.37
N GLY A 23 -2.66 -4.82 -11.03
CA GLY A 23 -1.93 -3.78 -10.32
C GLY A 23 -0.43 -3.99 -10.43
N ASP A 24 0.30 -2.93 -10.79
CA ASP A 24 1.77 -2.95 -10.82
C ASP A 24 2.35 -2.95 -9.38
N THR A 25 3.02 -4.06 -9.06
CA THR A 25 3.66 -4.36 -7.76
C THR A 25 5.18 -4.22 -7.79
N SER A 26 5.76 -3.74 -8.90
CA SER A 26 7.22 -3.59 -9.07
C SER A 26 7.90 -2.70 -8.02
N PHE A 27 7.15 -1.79 -7.41
CA PHE A 27 7.61 -0.88 -6.36
C PHE A 27 7.09 -1.26 -4.96
N THR A 28 6.57 -2.47 -4.79
CA THR A 28 6.16 -2.94 -3.46
C THR A 28 7.38 -3.42 -2.68
N ILE A 29 7.50 -2.97 -1.43
CA ILE A 29 8.52 -3.42 -0.49
C ILE A 29 7.91 -4.51 0.39
N SER A 30 8.52 -5.69 0.45
CA SER A 30 8.07 -6.78 1.33
C SER A 30 8.72 -6.68 2.71
N SER A 31 7.97 -6.90 3.79
CA SER A 31 8.53 -6.94 5.15
C SER A 31 7.80 -7.88 6.10
N ASP A 32 8.47 -8.29 7.18
CA ASP A 32 7.88 -9.16 8.22
C ASP A 32 6.99 -8.39 9.23
N ARG A 33 6.69 -7.11 8.94
CA ARG A 33 5.80 -6.29 9.78
C ARG A 33 4.35 -6.74 9.61
N PRO A 34 3.49 -6.61 10.64
CA PRO A 34 2.07 -6.95 10.50
C PRO A 34 1.37 -6.03 9.49
N THR A 35 0.33 -6.53 8.80
CA THR A 35 -0.53 -5.68 7.96
C THR A 35 -1.39 -4.75 8.81
N THR A 36 -1.59 -3.50 8.38
CA THR A 36 -2.55 -2.57 9.01
C THR A 36 -3.96 -3.14 8.90
N LEU A 37 -4.69 -3.20 10.01
CA LEU A 37 -6.09 -3.68 10.03
C LEU A 37 -7.04 -2.55 10.39
N ALA A 38 -8.15 -2.45 9.64
CA ALA A 38 -9.25 -1.56 9.93
C ALA A 38 -10.54 -2.37 10.09
N PHE A 39 -11.15 -2.30 11.26
CA PHE A 39 -12.43 -2.94 11.55
C PHE A 39 -13.55 -1.91 11.50
N VAL A 40 -14.67 -2.29 10.89
CA VAL A 40 -15.89 -1.47 10.83
C VAL A 40 -16.97 -2.18 11.63
N ASN A 41 -17.49 -1.52 12.65
CA ASN A 41 -18.67 -1.97 13.39
C ASN A 41 -19.88 -1.12 12.99
N LEU A 42 -20.91 -1.75 12.46
CA LEU A 42 -22.14 -1.09 12.02
C LEU A 42 -23.25 -1.31 13.05
N ASN A 43 -23.62 -0.26 13.79
CA ASN A 43 -24.71 -0.28 14.76
C ASN A 43 -25.79 0.72 14.33
N ASN A 44 -26.99 0.23 14.03
CA ASN A 44 -28.15 1.05 13.63
C ASN A 44 -27.84 2.05 12.49
N GLY A 45 -27.06 1.62 11.50
CA GLY A 45 -26.65 2.46 10.36
C GLY A 45 -25.50 3.42 10.65
N GLN A 46 -24.96 3.44 11.87
CA GLN A 46 -23.76 4.20 12.20
C GLN A 46 -22.53 3.29 12.19
N ALA A 47 -21.49 3.73 11.49
CA ALA A 47 -20.22 3.03 11.39
C ALA A 47 -19.22 3.54 12.44
N THR A 48 -18.66 2.62 13.23
CA THR A 48 -17.50 2.87 14.10
C THR A 48 -16.27 2.19 13.50
N TYR A 49 -15.18 2.93 13.37
CA TYR A 49 -13.94 2.47 12.76
C TYR A 49 -12.88 2.26 13.84
N THR A 50 -12.23 1.10 13.85
CA THR A 50 -11.09 0.79 14.75
C THR A 50 -9.88 0.41 13.93
N PHE A 51 -8.75 1.07 14.16
CA PHE A 51 -7.50 0.87 13.42
C PHE A 51 -6.43 0.23 14.30
N TYR A 52 -5.81 -0.83 13.79
CA TYR A 52 -4.63 -1.46 14.35
C TYR A 52 -3.46 -1.24 13.38
N ASP A 53 -2.68 -0.18 13.61
CA ASP A 53 -1.63 0.30 12.71
C ASP A 53 -0.26 0.45 13.40
N LYS A 54 -0.12 -0.04 14.63
CA LYS A 54 1.11 0.11 15.40
C LYS A 54 2.19 -0.81 14.84
N ASN A 55 3.27 -0.22 14.31
CA ASN A 55 4.41 -0.92 13.68
C ASN A 55 4.05 -1.78 12.45
N SER A 56 2.93 -1.50 11.79
CA SER A 56 2.50 -2.24 10.60
C SER A 56 3.27 -1.85 9.34
N ALA A 57 3.23 -2.74 8.34
CA ALA A 57 3.67 -2.47 6.98
C ALA A 57 2.89 -1.25 6.42
N GLY A 58 3.63 -0.29 5.86
CA GLY A 58 3.09 0.92 5.23
C GLY A 58 3.23 2.19 6.06
N ARG A 59 3.58 2.08 7.35
CA ARG A 59 3.79 3.24 8.23
C ARG A 59 5.23 3.74 8.24
N ARG A 60 6.17 2.98 7.68
CA ARG A 60 7.61 3.29 7.62
C ARG A 60 8.13 3.32 6.20
N LEU A 61 7.52 4.14 5.34
CA LEU A 61 8.20 4.58 4.13
C LEU A 61 9.12 5.73 4.49
N ALA A 62 10.43 5.49 4.50
CA ALA A 62 11.43 6.55 4.58
C ALA A 62 11.78 7.05 3.17
N VAL A 63 12.36 8.24 3.08
CA VAL A 63 12.84 8.80 1.79
C VAL A 63 13.89 7.87 1.14
N SER A 64 14.64 7.12 1.95
CA SER A 64 15.60 6.10 1.48
C SER A 64 14.94 4.90 0.80
N ASP A 65 13.66 4.66 1.06
CA ASP A 65 12.91 3.53 0.50
C ASP A 65 12.23 3.91 -0.82
N LEU A 66 12.34 5.18 -1.23
CA LEU A 66 11.89 5.62 -2.54
C LEU A 66 12.75 4.96 -3.61
N PRO A 67 12.15 4.35 -4.65
CA PRO A 67 12.91 3.82 -5.77
C PRO A 67 13.68 4.97 -6.43
N ALA A 68 14.93 4.70 -6.82
CA ALA A 68 15.70 5.63 -7.62
C ALA A 68 15.05 5.77 -9.01
N ILE A 69 14.16 6.75 -9.15
CA ILE A 69 13.50 7.07 -10.42
C ILE A 69 14.56 7.58 -11.41
N SER A 70 14.82 6.79 -12.45
CA SER A 70 15.69 7.22 -13.55
C SER A 70 14.98 8.31 -14.37
N ALA A 71 15.72 9.12 -15.13
CA ALA A 71 15.13 10.18 -15.97
C ALA A 71 14.11 9.62 -16.99
N THR A 72 14.22 8.34 -17.35
CA THR A 72 13.30 7.61 -18.22
C THR A 72 11.95 7.33 -17.55
N ASP A 73 11.92 7.16 -16.22
CA ASP A 73 10.72 6.87 -15.42
C ASP A 73 9.95 8.14 -15.01
N ARG A 74 10.51 9.32 -15.29
CA ARG A 74 9.90 10.62 -14.98
C ARG A 74 8.72 10.96 -15.90
N ALA A 75 8.69 10.40 -17.11
CA ALA A 75 7.69 10.75 -18.12
C ALA A 75 6.27 10.22 -17.85
N PRO A 76 6.05 8.98 -17.35
CA PRO A 76 4.70 8.47 -17.07
C PRO A 76 4.11 9.01 -15.77
N PHE A 77 4.94 9.22 -14.73
CA PHE A 77 4.49 9.64 -13.40
C PHE A 77 3.79 11.01 -13.40
N TRP A 78 4.32 11.99 -14.16
CA TRP A 78 3.75 13.34 -14.19
C TRP A 78 2.63 13.54 -15.22
N ARG A 79 2.55 12.70 -16.27
CA ARG A 79 1.49 12.81 -17.30
C ARG A 79 0.10 12.45 -16.79
N HIS A 80 -0.02 11.73 -15.68
CA HIS A 80 -1.31 11.41 -15.05
C HIS A 80 -1.80 12.46 -14.03
N PHE A 81 -0.95 13.38 -13.58
CA PHE A 81 -1.30 14.39 -12.57
C PHE A 81 -1.30 15.83 -13.08
N ALA A 82 -0.63 16.13 -14.21
CA ALA A 82 -0.64 17.46 -14.83
C ALA A 82 -1.82 17.68 -15.81
N GLY A 83 -2.97 17.10 -15.48
CA GLY A 83 -4.23 17.28 -16.22
C GLY A 83 -5.26 18.05 -15.40
N LEU A 84 -4.87 19.21 -14.86
CA LEU A 84 -5.73 20.30 -14.41
C LEU A 84 -5.06 21.63 -14.76
#